data_AF-A0A2X4U0N5-F1
#
_entry.id   AF-A0A2X4U0N5-F1
#
_cell.length_a   1.000
_cell.length_b   1.000
_cell.length_c   1.000
_cell.angle_alpha   90.00
_cell.angle_beta   90.00
_cell.angle_gamma   90.00
#
_symmetry.space_group_name_H-M   'P 1'
#
loop_
_entity.id
_entity.type
_entity.pdbx_description
1 polymer ?
#
loop_
_entity_poly.entity_id
_entity_poly.type
_entity_poly.pdbx_seq_one_letter_code
_entity_poly.pdbx_strand_id
1 'polypeptide(L)'
;MILYNHLKLGKQNKAFRKAIKNFLPVVVSVPKFLPEIARRFANPQFTNKLVPNEAGVVGFFSNPTGIMADIIGGFAPAERAALALVFANGGELPIPIRLETPQTTNIITSMQSNLGDVKAALSALDDSLLRISKTQDQHCWTFRHPTIRDAFATDVSGNPELVDIYLSGVTKERLIEEISCGDMGIEGIKLVVPHSMFNSVLDIIDPSGNRASISRPILSFLASRCSPEFLGLFFNNDKTKANLLDLINSARRYDNSLTILGRLNANGLLGDELRIKVLDRLSDLAAVNHSDCFIEADFVGVLLSQEENAARLSVQKVGFYSNMNEIIQDIEDSWGTDDDVDEAFYDVTRLLERFRDENNELYCEDFYDEDEWQKSEQFIREIEAKKDRLKQKQSEAVDYDELETEEAQSTNLSSGRSIFDDVDE
;
A
#
# COMPACT_ATOMS: atom_id res chain seq x y z
N MET A 1 25.30 2.64 -23.62
CA MET A 1 25.22 3.56 -24.78
C MET A 1 24.46 4.85 -24.46
N ILE A 2 23.29 4.79 -23.82
CA ILE A 2 22.48 5.98 -23.46
C ILE A 2 23.21 6.93 -22.50
N LEU A 3 23.80 6.41 -21.40
CA LEU A 3 24.58 7.22 -20.44
C LEU A 3 25.75 7.97 -21.08
N TYR A 4 26.50 7.24 -21.89
CA TYR A 4 27.67 7.73 -22.59
C TYR A 4 27.31 8.92 -23.52
N ASN A 5 26.26 8.78 -24.32
CA ASN A 5 25.81 9.83 -25.23
C ASN A 5 25.38 11.09 -24.46
N HIS A 6 24.64 10.93 -23.36
CA HIS A 6 24.23 12.07 -22.55
C HIS A 6 25.41 12.77 -21.88
N LEU A 7 26.40 12.03 -21.36
CA LEU A 7 27.61 12.63 -20.77
C LEU A 7 28.47 13.37 -21.81
N LYS A 8 28.61 12.83 -23.02
CA LYS A 8 29.39 13.43 -24.10
C LYS A 8 28.74 14.69 -24.70
N LEU A 9 27.40 14.69 -24.81
CA LEU A 9 26.60 15.82 -25.31
C LEU A 9 26.14 16.79 -24.21
N GLY A 10 26.37 16.45 -22.95
CA GLY A 10 25.92 17.19 -21.78
C GLY A 10 26.80 18.39 -21.43
N LYS A 11 26.50 19.01 -20.30
CA LYS A 11 27.17 20.23 -19.81
C LYS A 11 28.23 19.95 -18.73
N GLN A 12 28.52 18.68 -18.43
CA GLN A 12 29.50 18.32 -17.40
C GLN A 12 30.93 18.68 -17.79
N ASN A 13 31.68 19.22 -16.83
CA ASN A 13 33.08 19.57 -17.04
C ASN A 13 33.97 18.30 -17.14
N LYS A 14 35.15 18.45 -17.74
CA LYS A 14 36.10 17.34 -17.95
C LYS A 14 36.59 16.73 -16.63
N ALA A 15 36.80 17.54 -15.60
CA ALA A 15 37.27 17.09 -14.29
C ALA A 15 36.28 16.12 -13.63
N PHE A 16 34.99 16.44 -13.68
CA PHE A 16 33.91 15.61 -13.19
C PHE A 16 33.82 14.28 -13.97
N ARG A 17 33.83 14.34 -15.32
CA ARG A 17 33.78 13.15 -16.19
C ARG A 17 34.95 12.19 -15.91
N LYS A 18 36.15 12.73 -15.67
CA LYS A 18 37.32 11.93 -15.29
C LYS A 18 37.17 11.27 -13.92
N ALA A 19 36.61 11.99 -12.94
CA ALA A 19 36.46 11.49 -11.58
C ALA A 19 35.45 10.32 -11.47
N ILE A 20 34.42 10.31 -12.32
CA ILE A 20 33.35 9.29 -12.27
C ILE A 20 33.57 8.10 -13.21
N LYS A 21 34.51 8.21 -14.15
CA LYS A 21 34.70 7.28 -15.29
C LYS A 21 34.74 5.81 -14.89
N ASN A 22 35.49 5.50 -13.82
CA ASN A 22 35.68 4.13 -13.34
C ASN A 22 34.40 3.51 -12.75
N PHE A 23 33.41 4.33 -12.39
CA PHE A 23 32.15 3.89 -11.77
C PHE A 23 31.01 3.74 -12.79
N LEU A 24 31.16 4.30 -14.00
CA LEU A 24 30.13 4.25 -15.05
C LEU A 24 29.74 2.83 -15.50
N PRO A 25 30.62 1.81 -15.54
CA PRO A 25 30.22 0.45 -15.86
C PRO A 25 29.20 -0.13 -14.87
N VAL A 26 29.39 0.11 -13.56
CA VAL A 26 28.51 -0.41 -12.48
C VAL A 26 27.13 0.23 -12.55
N VAL A 27 27.05 1.50 -12.95
CA VAL A 27 25.79 2.24 -13.12
C VAL A 27 24.87 1.62 -14.16
N VAL A 28 25.43 1.05 -15.24
CA VAL A 28 24.63 0.44 -16.31
C VAL A 28 23.88 -0.81 -15.82
N SER A 29 24.35 -1.42 -14.72
CA SER A 29 23.74 -2.60 -14.11
C SER A 29 22.67 -2.28 -13.07
N VAL A 30 22.37 -1.01 -12.80
CA VAL A 30 21.33 -0.60 -11.83
C VAL A 30 19.93 -0.98 -12.34
N PRO A 31 19.10 -1.68 -11.55
CA PRO A 31 17.72 -2.01 -11.93
C PRO A 31 16.92 -0.73 -12.23
N LYS A 32 16.11 -0.75 -13.30
CA LYS A 32 15.32 0.40 -13.79
C LYS A 32 16.18 1.61 -14.23
N PHE A 33 17.29 1.37 -14.94
CA PHE A 33 18.05 2.44 -15.59
C PHE A 33 17.17 3.26 -16.57
N LEU A 34 16.91 4.52 -16.24
CA LEU A 34 16.08 5.42 -17.06
C LEU A 34 16.96 6.39 -17.88
N PRO A 35 16.74 6.52 -19.21
CA PRO A 35 17.47 7.46 -20.07
C PRO A 35 17.50 8.91 -19.57
N GLU A 36 16.43 9.34 -18.90
CA GLU A 36 16.31 10.68 -18.34
C GLU A 36 17.28 10.92 -17.16
N ILE A 37 17.58 9.90 -16.37
CA ILE A 37 18.54 10.01 -15.25
C ILE A 37 19.95 10.19 -15.79
N ALA A 38 20.30 9.51 -16.89
CA ALA A 38 21.53 9.76 -17.62
C ALA A 38 21.65 11.19 -18.15
N ARG A 39 20.56 11.75 -18.70
CA ARG A 39 20.52 13.15 -19.16
C ARG A 39 20.75 14.13 -18.02
N ARG A 40 20.13 13.90 -16.86
CA ARG A 40 20.27 14.75 -15.67
C ARG A 40 21.66 14.67 -15.06
N PHE A 41 22.19 13.46 -14.95
CA PHE A 41 23.56 13.23 -14.52
C PHE A 41 24.57 13.97 -15.40
N ALA A 42 24.24 14.23 -16.66
CA ALA A 42 25.03 15.02 -17.59
C ALA A 42 24.82 16.55 -17.51
N ASN A 43 24.03 17.06 -16.56
CA ASN A 43 23.85 18.49 -16.31
C ASN A 43 24.39 18.86 -14.91
N PRO A 44 25.38 19.78 -14.80
CA PRO A 44 25.98 20.19 -13.54
C PRO A 44 24.98 20.56 -12.46
N GLN A 45 23.87 21.24 -12.82
CA GLN A 45 22.83 21.65 -11.87
C GLN A 45 22.31 20.50 -10.99
N PHE A 46 22.36 19.26 -11.50
CA PHE A 46 21.87 18.08 -10.80
C PHE A 46 22.97 17.31 -10.05
N THR A 47 24.24 17.59 -10.30
CA THR A 47 25.38 16.89 -9.69
C THR A 47 26.21 17.75 -8.75
N ASN A 48 25.76 18.98 -8.47
CA ASN A 48 26.48 19.96 -7.64
C ASN A 48 26.87 19.42 -6.25
N LYS A 49 26.01 18.59 -5.65
CA LYS A 49 26.21 17.98 -4.32
C LYS A 49 26.70 16.53 -4.39
N LEU A 50 26.92 16.00 -5.60
CA LEU A 50 27.30 14.62 -5.80
C LEU A 50 28.77 14.40 -5.42
N VAL A 51 29.03 13.45 -4.52
CA VAL A 51 30.38 12.97 -4.27
C VAL A 51 30.80 12.03 -5.42
N PRO A 52 31.89 12.30 -6.14
CA PRO A 52 32.29 11.50 -7.30
C PRO A 52 33.03 10.22 -6.88
N ASN A 53 32.32 9.34 -6.16
CA ASN A 53 32.76 8.00 -5.80
C ASN A 53 31.70 6.97 -6.24
N GLU A 54 32.02 5.67 -6.14
CA GLU A 54 31.11 4.61 -6.59
C GLU A 54 29.73 4.68 -5.90
N ALA A 55 29.69 4.81 -4.58
CA ALA A 55 28.44 4.87 -3.82
C ALA A 55 27.57 6.08 -4.20
N GLY A 56 28.16 7.26 -4.37
CA GLY A 56 27.45 8.47 -4.79
C GLY A 56 26.93 8.35 -6.22
N VAL A 57 27.77 7.86 -7.14
CA VAL A 57 27.41 7.69 -8.55
C VAL A 57 26.33 6.60 -8.71
N VAL A 58 26.44 5.44 -8.06
CA VAL A 58 25.41 4.39 -8.10
C VAL A 58 24.13 4.85 -7.38
N GLY A 59 24.26 5.54 -6.25
CA GLY A 59 23.14 6.15 -5.52
C GLY A 59 22.33 7.12 -6.38
N PHE A 60 22.99 7.86 -7.29
CA PHE A 60 22.32 8.77 -8.22
C PHE A 60 21.35 8.07 -9.16
N PHE A 61 21.69 6.86 -9.59
CA PHE A 61 20.83 6.07 -10.48
C PHE A 61 19.83 5.20 -9.71
N SER A 62 20.17 4.82 -8.46
CA SER A 62 19.36 3.92 -7.64
C SER A 62 18.28 4.65 -6.82
N ASN A 63 18.49 5.93 -6.48
CA ASN A 63 17.52 6.77 -5.76
C ASN A 63 17.32 8.14 -6.45
N PRO A 64 16.76 8.16 -7.67
CA PRO A 64 16.60 9.40 -8.44
C PRO A 64 15.64 10.40 -7.78
N THR A 65 14.67 9.93 -7.00
CA THR A 65 13.70 10.79 -6.30
C THR A 65 14.33 11.52 -5.13
N GLY A 66 15.19 10.86 -4.32
CA GLY A 66 15.88 11.49 -3.20
C GLY A 66 16.79 12.63 -3.63
N ILE A 67 17.58 12.43 -4.69
CA ILE A 67 18.46 13.49 -5.22
C ILE A 67 17.65 14.63 -5.81
N MET A 68 16.56 14.31 -6.51
CA MET A 68 15.68 15.35 -7.05
C MET A 68 15.01 16.15 -5.92
N ALA A 69 14.70 15.52 -4.78
CA ALA A 69 14.20 16.21 -3.60
C ALA A 69 15.27 17.13 -2.99
N ASP A 70 16.54 16.71 -2.91
CA ASP A 70 17.66 17.55 -2.43
C ASP A 70 17.93 18.78 -3.30
N ILE A 71 17.65 18.66 -4.60
CA ILE A 71 17.73 19.76 -5.57
C ILE A 71 16.56 20.72 -5.37
N ILE A 72 15.34 20.19 -5.29
CA ILE A 72 14.12 20.99 -5.06
C ILE A 72 14.17 21.72 -3.71
N GLY A 73 14.65 21.06 -2.65
CA GLY A 73 14.83 21.67 -1.34
C GLY A 73 15.88 22.80 -1.32
N GLY A 74 16.74 22.88 -2.35
CA GLY A 74 17.71 23.96 -2.53
C GLY A 74 17.20 25.15 -3.35
N PHE A 75 15.96 25.11 -3.83
CA PHE A 75 15.40 26.14 -4.70
C PHE A 75 14.97 27.40 -3.96
N ALA A 76 15.06 28.53 -4.68
CA ALA A 76 14.59 29.81 -4.19
C ALA A 76 13.05 29.80 -4.03
N PRO A 77 12.49 30.67 -3.17
CA PRO A 77 11.05 30.84 -2.98
C PRO A 77 10.22 30.85 -4.29
N ALA A 78 10.69 31.60 -5.29
CA ALA A 78 10.00 31.72 -6.58
C ALA A 78 9.99 30.43 -7.42
N GLU A 79 11.08 29.68 -7.41
CA GLU A 79 11.19 28.39 -8.11
C GLU A 79 10.30 27.33 -7.43
N ARG A 80 10.29 27.30 -6.10
CA ARG A 80 9.40 26.41 -5.33
C ARG A 80 7.94 26.77 -5.55
N ALA A 81 7.60 28.05 -5.55
CA ALA A 81 6.25 28.53 -5.87
C ALA A 81 5.82 28.17 -7.30
N ALA A 82 6.72 28.24 -8.28
CA ALA A 82 6.44 27.82 -9.66
C ALA A 82 6.10 26.33 -9.74
N LEU A 83 6.89 25.47 -9.09
CA LEU A 83 6.61 24.03 -9.02
C LEU A 83 5.31 23.75 -8.24
N ALA A 84 5.05 24.47 -7.15
CA ALA A 84 3.85 24.34 -6.34
C ALA A 84 2.57 24.63 -7.14
N LEU A 85 2.58 25.68 -7.97
CA LEU A 85 1.44 26.01 -8.82
C LEU A 85 1.17 24.93 -9.87
N VAL A 86 2.22 24.38 -10.50
CA VAL A 86 2.06 23.26 -11.45
C VAL A 86 1.55 22.02 -10.72
N PHE A 87 2.09 21.72 -9.54
CA PHE A 87 1.69 20.59 -8.71
C PHE A 87 0.21 20.67 -8.31
N ALA A 88 -0.21 21.78 -7.70
CA ALA A 88 -1.56 22.00 -7.20
C ALA A 88 -2.64 22.06 -8.29
N ASN A 89 -2.25 22.25 -9.56
CA ASN A 89 -3.16 22.16 -10.71
C ASN A 89 -3.08 20.77 -11.38
N GLY A 90 -2.90 19.70 -10.59
CA GLY A 90 -2.85 18.33 -11.09
C GLY A 90 -1.65 18.01 -12.00
N GLY A 91 -0.63 18.88 -12.02
CA GLY A 91 0.51 18.78 -12.92
C GLY A 91 0.42 19.63 -14.18
N GLU A 92 -0.67 20.39 -14.38
CA GLU A 92 -0.88 21.25 -15.55
C GLU A 92 -1.33 22.66 -15.14
N LEU A 93 -0.44 23.66 -15.22
CA LEU A 93 -0.77 25.05 -14.91
C LEU A 93 -1.13 25.83 -16.20
N PRO A 94 -2.36 26.35 -16.35
CA PRO A 94 -2.76 27.09 -17.55
C PRO A 94 -1.98 28.38 -17.79
N ILE A 95 -1.75 28.71 -19.07
CA ILE A 95 -1.14 29.97 -19.53
C ILE A 95 -2.23 30.80 -20.23
N PRO A 96 -2.42 32.10 -19.89
CA PRO A 96 -1.76 32.84 -18.81
C PRO A 96 -2.26 32.41 -17.41
N ILE A 97 -1.40 32.59 -16.40
CA ILE A 97 -1.75 32.34 -15.00
C ILE A 97 -2.89 33.29 -14.59
N ARG A 98 -3.98 32.73 -14.09
CA ARG A 98 -5.14 33.49 -13.59
C ARG A 98 -5.02 33.66 -12.08
N LEU A 99 -4.92 34.91 -11.60
CA LEU A 99 -4.87 35.24 -10.18
C LEU A 99 -6.23 35.17 -9.47
N GLU A 100 -7.31 34.96 -10.23
CA GLU A 100 -8.67 35.04 -9.70
C GLU A 100 -9.00 33.92 -8.72
N THR A 101 -8.19 32.86 -8.64
CA THR A 101 -8.37 31.80 -7.65
C THR A 101 -7.60 32.13 -6.36
N PRO A 102 -8.28 32.18 -5.19
CA PRO A 102 -7.63 32.38 -3.89
C PRO A 102 -6.47 31.40 -3.64
N GLN A 103 -6.60 30.17 -4.14
CA GLN A 103 -5.58 29.13 -4.06
C GLN A 103 -4.25 29.53 -4.71
N THR A 104 -4.26 30.16 -5.89
CA THR A 104 -3.04 30.61 -6.57
C THR A 104 -2.29 31.63 -5.72
N THR A 105 -3.02 32.60 -5.15
CA THR A 105 -2.44 33.65 -4.30
C THR A 105 -1.89 33.07 -3.00
N ASN A 106 -2.62 32.13 -2.38
CA ASN A 106 -2.18 31.43 -1.17
C ASN A 106 -0.90 30.65 -1.41
N ILE A 107 -0.82 29.83 -2.47
CA ILE A 107 0.38 29.05 -2.82
C ILE A 107 1.61 29.96 -2.98
N ILE A 108 1.47 31.06 -3.73
CA ILE A 108 2.57 32.00 -3.96
C ILE A 108 3.03 32.62 -2.64
N THR A 109 2.09 32.96 -1.75
CA THR A 109 2.35 33.58 -0.46
C THR A 109 2.98 32.60 0.54
N SER A 110 2.46 31.37 0.65
CA SER A 110 3.00 30.29 1.50
C SER A 110 4.44 29.94 1.12
N MET A 111 4.76 30.04 -0.17
CA MET A 111 6.11 29.88 -0.68
C MET A 111 6.97 31.15 -0.63
N GLN A 112 6.50 32.22 0.03
CA GLN A 112 7.21 33.49 0.24
C GLN A 112 7.64 34.18 -1.07
N SER A 113 6.78 34.19 -2.08
CA SER A 113 7.08 34.74 -3.40
C SER A 113 6.00 35.74 -3.88
N ASN A 114 6.15 36.25 -5.11
CA ASN A 114 5.16 37.08 -5.80
C ASN A 114 4.98 36.63 -7.25
N LEU A 115 3.88 37.05 -7.89
CA LEU A 115 3.55 36.61 -9.25
C LEU A 115 4.63 36.94 -10.29
N GLY A 116 5.27 38.11 -10.18
CA GLY A 116 6.30 38.54 -11.13
C GLY A 116 7.48 37.58 -11.13
N ASP A 117 8.00 37.30 -9.94
CA ASP A 117 9.12 36.39 -9.75
C ASP A 117 8.75 34.95 -10.11
N VAL A 118 7.52 34.51 -9.82
CA VAL A 118 7.03 33.19 -10.22
C VAL A 118 6.95 33.04 -11.74
N LYS A 119 6.49 34.05 -12.46
CA LYS A 119 6.48 34.04 -13.94
C LYS A 119 7.90 33.96 -14.49
N ALA A 120 8.84 34.72 -13.92
CA ALA A 120 10.25 34.65 -14.30
C ALA A 120 10.84 33.25 -14.01
N ALA A 121 10.51 32.66 -12.85
CA ALA A 121 10.95 31.33 -12.48
C ALA A 121 10.38 30.23 -13.39
N LEU A 122 9.10 30.30 -13.77
CA LEU A 122 8.50 29.36 -14.74
C LEU A 122 9.27 29.37 -16.07
N SER A 123 9.61 30.55 -16.58
CA SER A 123 10.44 30.69 -17.79
C SER A 123 11.87 30.19 -17.60
N ALA A 124 12.48 30.41 -16.43
CA ALA A 124 13.82 29.91 -16.13
C ALA A 124 13.89 28.37 -15.98
N LEU A 125 12.80 27.77 -15.51
CA LEU A 125 12.65 26.32 -15.35
C LEU A 125 12.21 25.60 -16.63
N ASP A 126 11.86 26.36 -17.69
CA ASP A 126 11.55 25.80 -19.00
C ASP A 126 12.75 25.04 -19.57
N ASP A 127 12.47 23.93 -20.25
CA ASP A 127 13.46 23.00 -20.79
C ASP A 127 14.49 22.50 -19.75
N SER A 128 14.18 22.55 -18.46
CA SER A 128 14.95 21.87 -17.41
C SER A 128 14.05 20.97 -16.57
N LEU A 129 13.13 21.56 -15.82
CA LEU A 129 12.19 20.86 -14.95
C LEU A 129 10.74 20.94 -15.42
N LEU A 130 10.39 22.05 -16.05
CA LEU A 130 9.09 22.28 -16.63
C LEU A 130 9.21 22.29 -18.15
N ARG A 131 8.05 22.21 -18.81
CA ARG A 131 7.91 22.43 -20.24
C ARG A 131 6.54 23.00 -20.54
N ILE A 132 6.39 23.67 -21.66
CA ILE A 132 5.08 24.04 -22.18
C ILE A 132 4.51 22.88 -23.01
N SER A 133 3.31 22.43 -22.67
CA SER A 133 2.51 21.52 -23.49
C SER A 133 1.30 22.23 -24.08
N LYS A 134 0.80 21.71 -25.20
CA LYS A 134 -0.41 22.18 -25.86
C LYS A 134 -1.50 21.12 -25.67
N THR A 135 -2.51 21.46 -24.88
CA THR A 135 -3.78 20.72 -24.83
C THR A 135 -4.74 21.33 -25.85
N GLN A 136 -5.82 20.63 -26.24
CA GLN A 136 -6.65 20.95 -27.42
C GLN A 136 -7.07 22.43 -27.54
N ASP A 137 -7.24 23.17 -26.43
CA ASP A 137 -7.63 24.60 -26.44
C ASP A 137 -6.73 25.56 -25.61
N GLN A 138 -5.63 25.09 -24.99
CA GLN A 138 -4.79 25.97 -24.16
C GLN A 138 -3.33 25.49 -24.04
N HIS A 139 -2.40 26.43 -23.84
CA HIS A 139 -1.03 26.15 -23.42
C HIS A 139 -0.98 26.00 -21.89
N CYS A 140 -0.29 24.98 -21.41
CA CYS A 140 -0.06 24.75 -19.99
C CYS A 140 1.42 24.46 -19.68
N TRP A 141 1.87 24.87 -18.50
CA TRP A 141 3.12 24.39 -17.92
C TRP A 141 2.90 23.01 -17.33
N THR A 142 3.77 22.07 -17.68
CA THR A 142 3.75 20.71 -17.13
C THR A 142 5.12 20.31 -16.62
N PHE A 143 5.13 19.37 -15.67
CA PHE A 143 6.37 18.71 -15.29
C PHE A 143 6.97 18.00 -16.48
N ARG A 144 8.28 18.21 -16.70
CA ARG A 144 9.00 17.53 -17.78
C ARG A 144 9.08 16.02 -17.57
N HIS A 145 9.05 15.57 -16.31
CA HIS A 145 9.09 14.16 -15.95
C HIS A 145 8.32 13.88 -14.65
N PRO A 146 7.63 12.73 -14.51
CA PRO A 146 6.92 12.34 -13.29
C PRO A 146 7.78 12.42 -12.02
N THR A 147 9.04 11.98 -12.07
CA THR A 147 9.96 12.04 -10.90
C THR A 147 10.16 13.44 -10.32
N ILE A 148 9.98 14.53 -11.10
CA ILE A 148 10.06 15.90 -10.57
C ILE A 148 8.83 16.20 -9.73
N ARG A 149 7.64 15.86 -10.25
CA ARG A 149 6.40 15.91 -9.49
C ARG A 149 6.55 15.10 -8.20
N ASP A 150 7.19 13.94 -8.29
CA ASP A 150 7.29 13.05 -7.14
C ASP A 150 8.24 13.54 -6.06
N ALA A 151 9.38 14.09 -6.47
CA ALA A 151 10.33 14.73 -5.58
C ALA A 151 9.73 15.98 -4.94
N PHE A 152 8.97 16.77 -5.70
CA PHE A 152 8.27 17.93 -5.16
C PHE A 152 7.21 17.52 -4.12
N ALA A 153 6.42 16.48 -4.39
CA ALA A 153 5.47 15.93 -3.43
C ALA A 153 6.15 15.49 -2.11
N THR A 154 7.36 14.95 -2.20
CA THR A 154 8.17 14.54 -1.04
C THR A 154 8.66 15.76 -0.25
N ASP A 155 9.07 16.84 -0.92
CA ASP A 155 9.46 18.10 -0.29
C ASP A 155 8.31 18.75 0.49
N VAL A 156 7.11 18.83 -0.11
CA VAL A 156 5.97 19.50 0.54
C VAL A 156 5.31 18.66 1.63
N SER A 157 5.31 17.32 1.52
CA SER A 157 4.73 16.45 2.57
C SER A 157 5.53 16.47 3.87
N GLY A 158 6.83 16.79 3.82
CA GLY A 158 7.67 16.96 5.00
C GLY A 158 7.44 18.26 5.78
N ASN A 159 6.58 19.17 5.30
CA ASN A 159 6.28 20.43 5.97
C ASN A 159 4.78 20.57 6.27
N PRO A 160 4.37 20.53 7.55
CA PRO A 160 2.96 20.68 7.96
C PRO A 160 2.29 21.98 7.49
N GLU A 161 3.05 23.04 7.24
CA GLU A 161 2.51 24.32 6.74
C GLU A 161 2.12 24.27 5.25
N LEU A 162 2.49 23.20 4.53
CA LEU A 162 2.27 23.03 3.08
C LEU A 162 1.31 21.88 2.75
N VAL A 163 0.56 21.38 3.75
CA VAL A 163 -0.40 20.28 3.58
C VAL A 163 -1.43 20.59 2.51
N ASP A 164 -1.93 21.83 2.47
CA ASP A 164 -2.90 22.28 1.49
C ASP A 164 -2.36 22.18 0.05
N ILE A 165 -1.08 22.53 -0.15
CA ILE A 165 -0.38 22.39 -1.43
C ILE A 165 -0.23 20.92 -1.80
N TYR A 166 0.16 20.08 -0.83
CA TYR A 166 0.29 18.63 -1.03
C TYR A 166 -1.05 18.01 -1.46
N LEU A 167 -2.12 18.24 -0.69
CA LEU A 167 -3.45 17.70 -0.97
C LEU A 167 -4.01 18.20 -2.31
N SER A 168 -3.68 19.42 -2.72
CA SER A 168 -4.14 19.98 -4.01
C SER A 168 -3.56 19.27 -5.24
N GLY A 169 -2.39 18.63 -5.13
CA GLY A 169 -1.67 18.10 -6.29
C GLY A 169 -1.31 16.62 -6.24
N VAL A 170 -1.50 15.96 -5.10
CA VAL A 170 -1.25 14.53 -4.92
C VAL A 170 -2.27 13.69 -5.69
N THR A 171 -1.84 12.56 -6.23
CA THR A 171 -2.76 11.58 -6.84
C THR A 171 -3.44 10.75 -5.76
N LYS A 172 -4.61 10.19 -6.08
CA LYS A 172 -5.35 9.31 -5.16
C LYS A 172 -4.51 8.13 -4.69
N GLU A 173 -3.74 7.52 -5.59
CA GLU A 173 -2.92 6.34 -5.32
C GLU A 173 -1.82 6.65 -4.31
N ARG A 174 -1.16 7.81 -4.46
CA ARG A 174 -0.09 8.22 -3.53
C ARG A 174 -0.63 8.69 -2.20
N LEU A 175 -1.75 9.42 -2.23
CA LEU A 175 -2.39 9.92 -1.02
C LEU A 175 -2.61 8.78 -0.02
N ILE A 176 -3.29 7.71 -0.44
CA ILE A 176 -3.67 6.59 0.44
C ILE A 176 -2.46 5.75 0.96
N GLU A 177 -1.31 5.88 0.33
CA GLU A 177 -0.05 5.22 0.73
C GLU A 177 0.78 6.08 1.69
N GLU A 178 0.77 7.40 1.53
CA GLU A 178 1.72 8.30 2.17
C GLU A 178 1.18 9.02 3.41
N ILE A 179 -0.15 9.08 3.60
CA ILE A 179 -0.77 9.85 4.67
C ILE A 179 -1.47 9.01 5.74
N SER A 180 -1.69 9.62 6.90
CA SER A 180 -2.80 9.27 7.80
C SER A 180 -3.77 10.43 7.93
N CYS A 181 -5.04 10.13 8.22
CA CYS A 181 -6.02 11.14 8.61
C CYS A 181 -6.17 11.16 10.12
N GLY A 182 -5.52 12.11 10.78
CA GLY A 182 -5.34 12.11 12.24
C GLY A 182 -4.13 11.28 12.68
N ASP A 183 -3.67 11.49 13.91
CA ASP A 183 -2.52 10.77 14.45
C ASP A 183 -2.92 9.33 14.80
N MET A 184 -2.39 8.39 14.01
CA MET A 184 -2.65 6.96 14.15
C MET A 184 -1.49 6.21 14.83
N GLY A 185 -0.40 6.90 15.22
CA GLY A 185 0.79 6.25 15.78
C GLY A 185 1.52 5.31 14.81
N ILE A 186 1.34 5.51 13.50
CA ILE A 186 1.92 4.64 12.46
C ILE A 186 3.28 5.20 12.03
N GLU A 187 4.31 4.37 12.10
CA GLU A 187 5.64 4.73 11.63
C GLU A 187 5.72 4.78 10.09
N GLY A 188 6.59 5.65 9.57
CA GLY A 188 6.84 5.76 8.13
C GLY A 188 5.81 6.53 7.33
N ILE A 189 4.78 7.11 7.97
CA ILE A 189 3.86 8.04 7.33
C ILE A 189 4.56 9.36 7.03
N LYS A 190 4.39 9.87 5.81
CA LYS A 190 5.01 11.14 5.39
C LYS A 190 4.26 12.34 5.95
N LEU A 191 2.94 12.22 6.08
CA LEU A 191 2.08 13.32 6.49
C LEU A 191 0.89 12.86 7.33
N VAL A 192 0.74 13.46 8.51
CA VAL A 192 -0.46 13.35 9.34
C VAL A 192 -1.39 14.50 8.97
N VAL A 193 -2.51 14.20 8.33
CA VAL A 193 -3.49 15.21 7.91
C VAL A 193 -4.30 15.66 9.13
N PRO A 194 -4.39 16.98 9.41
CA PRO A 194 -5.17 17.49 10.52
C PRO A 194 -6.68 17.44 10.23
N HIS A 195 -7.49 17.43 11.29
CA HIS A 195 -8.95 17.35 11.20
C HIS A 195 -9.58 18.41 10.28
N SER A 196 -9.05 19.63 10.28
CA SER A 196 -9.53 20.74 9.44
C SER A 196 -9.42 20.47 7.93
N MET A 197 -8.63 19.48 7.52
CA MET A 197 -8.37 19.15 6.11
C MET A 197 -8.94 17.78 5.68
N PHE A 198 -9.73 17.13 6.54
CA PHE A 198 -10.33 15.83 6.21
C PHE A 198 -11.23 15.87 4.97
N ASN A 199 -11.99 16.95 4.79
CA ASN A 199 -12.83 17.11 3.60
C ASN A 199 -12.00 17.14 2.31
N SER A 200 -10.82 17.75 2.33
CA SER A 200 -9.91 17.76 1.17
C SER A 200 -9.45 16.36 0.80
N VAL A 201 -9.22 15.48 1.78
CA VAL A 201 -8.91 14.06 1.52
C VAL A 201 -10.13 13.34 0.94
N LEU A 202 -11.33 13.59 1.48
CA LEU A 202 -12.58 12.99 0.99
C LEU A 202 -12.84 13.34 -0.48
N ASP A 203 -12.63 14.60 -0.85
CA ASP A 203 -12.81 15.08 -2.23
C ASP A 203 -11.87 14.36 -3.21
N ILE A 204 -10.71 13.87 -2.75
CA ILE A 204 -9.75 13.13 -3.60
C ILE A 204 -10.11 11.64 -3.67
N ILE A 205 -10.44 11.01 -2.55
CA ILE A 205 -10.67 9.55 -2.52
C ILE A 205 -12.09 9.18 -2.99
N ASP A 206 -13.06 10.09 -2.85
CA ASP A 206 -14.46 9.92 -3.23
C ASP A 206 -15.06 11.22 -3.84
N PRO A 207 -14.55 11.67 -5.01
CA PRO A 207 -14.98 12.95 -5.63
C PRO A 207 -16.46 12.97 -6.01
N SER A 208 -17.04 11.80 -6.28
CA SER A 208 -18.44 11.66 -6.69
C SER A 208 -19.41 11.56 -5.50
N GLY A 209 -18.91 11.36 -4.29
CA GLY A 209 -19.71 10.94 -3.14
C GLY A 209 -20.38 9.57 -3.31
N ASN A 210 -20.07 8.85 -4.40
CA ASN A 210 -20.68 7.57 -4.73
C ASN A 210 -19.91 6.43 -4.07
N ARG A 211 -20.19 6.25 -2.78
CA ARG A 211 -19.57 5.22 -1.93
C ARG A 211 -20.12 3.81 -2.16
N ALA A 212 -20.82 3.59 -3.29
CA ALA A 212 -21.37 2.28 -3.66
C ALA A 212 -20.29 1.25 -4.04
N SER A 213 -19.08 1.68 -4.37
CA SER A 213 -17.98 0.77 -4.74
C SER A 213 -16.66 1.22 -4.12
N ILE A 214 -16.40 0.78 -2.89
CA ILE A 214 -15.15 1.03 -2.19
C ILE A 214 -14.08 0.06 -2.72
N SER A 215 -13.07 0.58 -3.41
CA SER A 215 -11.95 -0.25 -3.91
C SER A 215 -11.10 -0.80 -2.77
N ARG A 216 -10.43 -1.96 -2.97
CA ARG A 216 -9.53 -2.57 -1.98
C ARG A 216 -8.45 -1.63 -1.41
N PRO A 217 -7.75 -0.80 -2.22
CA PRO A 217 -6.76 0.13 -1.68
C PRO A 217 -7.36 1.17 -0.72
N ILE A 218 -8.53 1.71 -1.06
CA ILE A 218 -9.25 2.65 -0.18
C ILE A 218 -9.70 1.94 1.10
N LEU A 219 -10.20 0.71 0.99
CA LEU A 219 -10.64 -0.08 2.15
C LEU A 219 -9.48 -0.31 3.12
N SER A 220 -8.28 -0.66 2.62
CA SER A 220 -7.08 -0.80 3.44
C SER A 220 -6.65 0.52 4.10
N PHE A 221 -6.73 1.64 3.36
CA PHE A 221 -6.45 2.98 3.89
C PHE A 221 -7.41 3.38 5.01
N LEU A 222 -8.71 3.15 4.84
CA LEU A 222 -9.73 3.41 5.85
C LEU A 222 -9.51 2.54 7.10
N ALA A 223 -9.23 1.24 6.91
CA ALA A 223 -9.02 0.30 8.01
C ALA A 223 -7.82 0.66 8.88
N SER A 224 -6.70 1.07 8.26
CA SER A 224 -5.41 1.21 8.96
C SER A 224 -4.96 2.64 9.22
N ARG A 225 -5.23 3.61 8.33
CA ARG A 225 -4.60 4.95 8.37
C ARG A 225 -5.55 6.11 8.69
N CYS A 226 -6.81 5.83 8.94
CA CYS A 226 -7.82 6.86 9.20
C CYS A 226 -8.29 6.83 10.65
N SER A 227 -8.30 7.97 11.34
CA SER A 227 -8.86 8.14 12.69
C SER A 227 -10.37 7.89 12.76
N PRO A 228 -10.93 7.61 13.95
CA PRO A 228 -12.38 7.45 14.12
C PRO A 228 -13.20 8.65 13.62
N GLU A 229 -12.70 9.87 13.78
CA GLU A 229 -13.35 11.09 13.31
C GLU A 229 -13.42 11.12 11.78
N PHE A 230 -12.33 10.73 11.09
CA PHE A 230 -12.34 10.60 9.63
C PHE A 230 -13.29 9.50 9.17
N LEU A 231 -13.30 8.36 9.86
CA LEU A 231 -14.23 7.27 9.58
C LEU A 231 -15.69 7.72 9.75
N GLY A 232 -15.99 8.54 10.77
CA GLY A 232 -17.31 9.13 10.95
C GLY A 232 -17.74 10.03 9.79
N LEU A 233 -16.82 10.78 9.19
CA LEU A 233 -17.10 11.58 7.99
C LEU A 233 -17.31 10.71 6.75
N PHE A 234 -16.48 9.69 6.55
CA PHE A 234 -16.57 8.78 5.40
C PHE A 234 -17.83 7.90 5.47
N PHE A 235 -18.16 7.39 6.66
CA PHE A 235 -19.31 6.53 6.94
C PHE A 235 -20.47 7.31 7.60
N ASN A 236 -20.72 8.52 7.11
CA ASN A 236 -21.72 9.43 7.69
C ASN A 236 -23.20 9.03 7.47
N ASN A 237 -23.47 7.92 6.78
CA ASN A 237 -24.82 7.42 6.54
C ASN A 237 -24.86 5.89 6.55
N ASP A 238 -26.02 5.33 6.88
CA ASP A 238 -26.15 3.88 7.08
C ASP A 238 -26.06 3.08 5.78
N LYS A 239 -26.40 3.69 4.63
CA LYS A 239 -26.22 3.03 3.32
C LYS A 239 -24.74 2.73 3.06
N THR A 240 -23.85 3.69 3.36
CA THR A 240 -22.40 3.50 3.18
C THR A 240 -21.85 2.46 4.14
N LYS A 241 -22.33 2.44 5.39
CA LYS A 241 -21.95 1.41 6.35
C LYS A 241 -22.44 0.03 5.91
N ALA A 242 -23.67 -0.06 5.38
CA ALA A 242 -24.25 -1.31 4.89
C ALA A 242 -23.47 -1.89 3.71
N ASN A 243 -22.87 -1.06 2.84
CA ASN A 243 -22.01 -1.56 1.75
C ASN A 243 -20.79 -2.35 2.28
N LEU A 244 -20.35 -2.12 3.52
CA LEU A 244 -19.27 -2.93 4.12
C LEU A 244 -19.72 -4.38 4.33
N LEU A 245 -21.00 -4.62 4.59
CA LEU A 245 -21.56 -5.96 4.79
C LEU A 245 -21.35 -6.84 3.54
N ASP A 246 -21.62 -6.27 2.37
CA ASP A 246 -21.47 -6.95 1.07
C ASP A 246 -20.01 -7.24 0.71
N LEU A 247 -19.06 -6.54 1.36
CA LEU A 247 -17.63 -6.73 1.16
C LEU A 247 -17.04 -7.81 2.07
N ILE A 248 -17.77 -8.25 3.09
CA ILE A 248 -17.37 -9.36 3.96
C ILE A 248 -17.59 -10.67 3.19
N ASN A 249 -16.49 -11.19 2.65
CA ASN A 249 -16.48 -12.42 1.86
C ASN A 249 -15.94 -13.62 2.63
N SER A 250 -15.27 -13.39 3.76
CA SER A 250 -14.74 -14.43 4.62
C SER A 250 -14.69 -13.96 6.05
N ALA A 251 -14.95 -14.86 6.99
CA ALA A 251 -14.80 -14.60 8.41
C ALA A 251 -13.33 -14.73 8.84
N ARG A 252 -12.46 -13.82 8.38
CA ARG A 252 -10.99 -13.86 8.59
C ARG A 252 -10.51 -12.66 9.40
N ARG A 253 -9.45 -12.89 10.20
CA ARG A 253 -8.82 -11.92 11.12
C ARG A 253 -8.36 -10.61 10.47
N TYR A 254 -8.06 -10.61 9.17
CA TYR A 254 -7.48 -9.45 8.48
C TYR A 254 -8.42 -8.83 7.43
N ASP A 255 -9.74 -9.05 7.55
CA ASP A 255 -10.69 -8.42 6.65
C ASP A 255 -10.83 -6.92 6.97
N ASN A 256 -10.45 -6.06 6.01
CA ASN A 256 -10.49 -4.62 6.21
C ASN A 256 -11.91 -4.09 6.50
N SER A 257 -12.96 -4.72 5.96
CA SER A 257 -14.34 -4.31 6.23
C SER A 257 -14.71 -4.56 7.68
N LEU A 258 -14.31 -5.72 8.22
CA LEU A 258 -14.51 -6.06 9.63
C LEU A 258 -13.70 -5.15 10.55
N THR A 259 -12.44 -4.84 10.20
CA THR A 259 -11.63 -3.86 10.94
C THR A 259 -12.35 -2.52 11.02
N ILE A 260 -12.87 -2.02 9.90
CA ILE A 260 -13.61 -0.75 9.88
C ILE A 260 -14.86 -0.82 10.74
N LEU A 261 -15.66 -1.88 10.61
CA LEU A 261 -16.90 -2.07 11.38
C LEU A 261 -16.62 -2.14 12.88
N GLY A 262 -15.59 -2.88 13.31
CA GLY A 262 -15.17 -2.95 14.71
C GLY A 262 -14.76 -1.58 15.24
N ARG A 263 -14.00 -0.81 14.45
CA ARG A 263 -13.59 0.56 14.81
C ARG A 263 -14.77 1.53 14.87
N LEU A 264 -15.74 1.41 13.96
CA LEU A 264 -17.00 2.19 14.02
C LEU A 264 -17.80 1.84 15.29
N ASN A 265 -17.89 0.56 15.65
CA ASN A 265 -18.60 0.12 16.84
C ASN A 265 -17.95 0.63 18.13
N ALA A 266 -16.63 0.48 18.26
CA ALA A 266 -15.86 0.93 19.42
C ALA A 266 -15.98 2.45 19.66
N ASN A 267 -16.35 3.23 18.65
CA ASN A 267 -16.54 4.69 18.74
C ASN A 267 -18.02 5.11 18.71
N GLY A 268 -18.97 4.18 18.85
CA GLY A 268 -20.41 4.48 18.87
C GLY A 268 -20.98 4.98 17.54
N LEU A 269 -20.29 4.72 16.42
CA LEU A 269 -20.69 5.14 15.07
C LEU A 269 -21.46 4.04 14.31
N LEU A 270 -21.57 2.84 14.88
CA LEU A 270 -22.32 1.72 14.34
C LEU A 270 -23.62 1.53 15.14
N GLY A 271 -24.76 1.46 14.45
CA GLY A 271 -26.04 1.16 15.08
C GLY A 271 -26.26 -0.34 15.26
N ASP A 272 -27.03 -0.72 16.30
CA ASP A 272 -27.27 -2.13 16.66
C ASP A 272 -27.86 -2.96 15.53
N GLU A 273 -28.78 -2.41 14.74
CA GLU A 273 -29.41 -3.14 13.63
C GLU A 273 -28.36 -3.61 12.61
N LEU A 274 -27.40 -2.75 12.26
CA LEU A 274 -26.35 -3.12 11.32
C LEU A 274 -25.30 -4.02 11.96
N ARG A 275 -24.96 -3.77 13.24
CA ARG A 275 -24.05 -4.63 14.02
C ARG A 275 -24.56 -6.08 14.03
N ILE A 276 -25.84 -6.29 14.32
CA ILE A 276 -26.46 -7.62 14.33
C ILE A 276 -26.38 -8.28 12.95
N LYS A 277 -26.69 -7.54 11.86
CA LYS A 277 -26.57 -8.07 10.49
C LYS A 277 -25.15 -8.51 10.13
N VAL A 278 -24.15 -7.77 10.60
CA VAL A 278 -22.73 -8.15 10.43
C VAL A 278 -22.43 -9.46 11.16
N LEU A 279 -22.90 -9.60 12.40
CA LEU A 279 -22.70 -10.81 13.19
C LEU A 279 -23.42 -12.03 12.58
N ASP A 280 -24.62 -11.84 12.04
CA ASP A 280 -25.36 -12.90 11.34
C ASP A 280 -24.61 -13.34 10.08
N ARG A 281 -24.15 -12.37 9.27
CA ARG A 281 -23.33 -12.68 8.08
C ARG A 281 -22.04 -13.41 8.43
N LEU A 282 -21.38 -13.02 9.53
CA LEU A 282 -20.22 -13.73 10.03
C LEU A 282 -20.55 -15.15 10.49
N SER A 283 -21.72 -15.35 11.09
CA SER A 283 -22.17 -16.67 11.57
C SER A 283 -22.34 -17.62 10.40
N ASP A 284 -22.98 -17.14 9.32
CA ASP A 284 -23.14 -17.90 8.08
C ASP A 284 -21.79 -18.24 7.46
N LEU A 285 -20.88 -17.27 7.35
CA LEU A 285 -19.56 -17.47 6.75
C LEU A 285 -18.65 -18.37 7.60
N ALA A 286 -18.77 -18.32 8.92
CA ALA A 286 -17.99 -19.16 9.82
C ALA A 286 -18.47 -20.61 9.79
N ALA A 287 -19.78 -20.84 9.63
CA ALA A 287 -20.33 -22.18 9.43
C ALA A 287 -19.84 -22.80 8.12
N VAL A 288 -19.86 -22.02 7.02
CA VAL A 288 -19.44 -22.50 5.69
C VAL A 288 -17.93 -22.74 5.59
N ASN A 289 -17.12 -21.85 6.15
CA ASN A 289 -15.66 -21.92 6.01
C ASN A 289 -14.95 -22.53 7.23
N HIS A 290 -15.69 -23.08 8.19
CA HIS A 290 -15.17 -23.62 9.45
C HIS A 290 -14.24 -22.66 10.20
N SER A 291 -14.61 -21.38 10.26
CA SER A 291 -13.77 -20.33 10.85
C SER A 291 -13.94 -20.21 12.36
N ASP A 292 -12.85 -19.91 13.07
CA ASP A 292 -12.80 -19.61 14.52
C ASP A 292 -13.03 -18.13 14.85
N CYS A 293 -13.63 -17.34 13.94
CA CYS A 293 -13.72 -15.89 14.09
C CYS A 293 -14.45 -15.38 15.35
N PHE A 294 -15.36 -16.17 15.92
CA PHE A 294 -16.08 -15.84 17.16
C PHE A 294 -15.27 -16.17 18.42
N ILE A 295 -14.29 -17.06 18.31
CA ILE A 295 -13.43 -17.47 19.42
C ILE A 295 -12.38 -16.39 19.70
N GLU A 296 -11.96 -15.65 18.67
CA GLU A 296 -10.98 -14.58 18.80
C GLU A 296 -11.61 -13.24 19.22
N ALA A 297 -11.70 -13.04 20.53
CA ALA A 297 -12.21 -11.83 21.18
C ALA A 297 -11.50 -10.52 20.75
N ASP A 298 -10.29 -10.59 20.22
CA ASP A 298 -9.51 -9.38 19.90
C ASP A 298 -9.95 -8.67 18.60
N PHE A 299 -10.55 -9.39 17.65
CA PHE A 299 -10.91 -8.82 16.34
C PHE A 299 -12.42 -8.61 16.15
N VAL A 300 -13.22 -9.65 16.40
CA VAL A 300 -14.70 -9.56 16.33
C VAL A 300 -15.29 -9.22 17.70
N GLY A 301 -14.55 -9.41 18.80
CA GLY A 301 -15.10 -9.19 20.14
C GLY A 301 -15.51 -7.75 20.42
N VAL A 302 -14.95 -6.77 19.71
CA VAL A 302 -15.46 -5.38 19.78
C VAL A 302 -16.87 -5.24 19.21
N LEU A 303 -17.37 -6.20 18.42
CA LEU A 303 -18.74 -6.23 17.87
C LEU A 303 -19.70 -7.08 18.72
N LEU A 304 -19.19 -7.87 19.68
CA LEU A 304 -19.95 -8.87 20.44
C LEU A 304 -20.02 -8.52 21.93
N SER A 305 -21.18 -8.77 22.54
CA SER A 305 -21.22 -9.01 23.98
C SER A 305 -20.69 -10.41 24.32
N GLN A 306 -20.32 -10.65 25.59
CA GLN A 306 -19.92 -11.98 26.03
C GLN A 306 -21.05 -13.01 25.83
N GLU A 307 -22.29 -12.62 26.08
CA GLU A 307 -23.47 -13.47 25.91
C GLU A 307 -23.75 -13.76 24.43
N GLU A 308 -23.65 -12.76 23.55
CA GLU A 308 -23.80 -12.94 22.10
C GLU A 308 -22.72 -13.88 21.57
N ASN A 309 -21.49 -13.75 22.06
CA ASN A 309 -20.40 -14.63 21.65
C ASN A 309 -20.67 -16.07 22.07
N ALA A 310 -20.97 -16.31 23.35
CA ALA A 310 -21.26 -17.65 23.87
C ALA A 310 -22.43 -18.31 23.12
N ALA A 311 -23.49 -17.55 22.82
CA ALA A 311 -24.64 -18.05 22.08
C ALA A 311 -24.27 -18.48 20.65
N ARG A 312 -23.48 -17.68 19.93
CA ARG A 312 -23.08 -17.98 18.55
C ARG A 312 -22.10 -19.14 18.48
N LEU A 313 -21.14 -19.19 19.41
CA LEU A 313 -20.21 -20.31 19.55
C LEU A 313 -20.96 -21.62 19.81
N SER A 314 -21.94 -21.60 20.72
CA SER A 314 -22.76 -22.79 21.00
C SER A 314 -23.48 -23.30 19.74
N VAL A 315 -24.07 -22.40 18.94
CA VAL A 315 -24.74 -22.77 17.68
C VAL A 315 -23.75 -23.34 16.66
N GLN A 316 -22.61 -22.66 16.46
CA GLN A 316 -21.59 -23.11 15.51
C GLN A 316 -21.04 -24.49 15.90
N LYS A 317 -20.79 -24.71 17.18
CA LYS A 317 -20.28 -25.96 17.75
C LYS A 317 -21.21 -27.14 17.51
N VAL A 318 -22.51 -26.97 17.76
CA VAL A 318 -23.52 -28.00 17.48
C VAL A 318 -23.55 -28.34 15.99
N GLY A 319 -23.55 -27.33 15.12
CA GLY A 319 -23.52 -27.55 13.67
C GLY A 319 -22.25 -28.22 13.17
N PHE A 320 -21.11 -27.83 13.72
CA PHE A 320 -19.79 -28.38 13.37
C PHE A 320 -19.69 -29.86 13.74
N TYR A 321 -19.94 -30.23 15.00
CA TYR A 321 -19.85 -31.62 15.43
C TYR A 321 -20.86 -32.53 14.73
N SER A 322 -22.03 -32.01 14.38
CA SER A 322 -23.08 -32.79 13.70
C SER A 322 -22.72 -33.13 12.25
N ASN A 323 -21.90 -32.31 11.59
CA ASN A 323 -21.51 -32.47 10.18
C ASN A 323 -20.03 -32.83 9.99
N MET A 324 -19.28 -33.11 11.07
CA MET A 324 -17.84 -33.29 11.02
C MET A 324 -17.37 -34.36 10.02
N ASN A 325 -18.06 -35.50 9.97
CA ASN A 325 -17.73 -36.57 9.04
C ASN A 325 -17.93 -36.15 7.57
N GLU A 326 -18.97 -35.36 7.28
CA GLU A 326 -19.23 -34.82 5.94
C GLU A 326 -18.16 -33.79 5.57
N ILE A 327 -17.80 -32.90 6.50
CA ILE A 327 -16.73 -31.91 6.32
C ILE A 327 -15.40 -32.60 5.97
N ILE A 328 -15.01 -33.62 6.73
CA ILE A 328 -13.77 -34.38 6.46
C ILE A 328 -13.81 -35.05 5.08
N GLN A 329 -14.98 -35.57 4.67
CA GLN A 329 -15.15 -36.19 3.37
C GLN A 329 -15.08 -35.16 2.24
N ASP A 330 -15.73 -34.01 2.39
CA ASP A 330 -15.74 -32.94 1.39
C ASP A 330 -14.33 -32.37 1.16
N ILE A 331 -13.53 -32.23 2.22
CA ILE A 331 -12.12 -31.83 2.11
C ILE A 331 -11.32 -32.90 1.35
N GLU A 332 -11.52 -34.20 1.64
CA GLU A 332 -10.85 -35.28 0.91
C GLU A 332 -11.24 -35.27 -0.57
N ASP A 333 -12.52 -35.11 -0.88
CA ASP A 333 -13.04 -35.16 -2.25
C ASP A 333 -12.60 -33.94 -3.08
N SER A 334 -12.34 -32.81 -2.41
CA SER A 334 -11.87 -31.57 -3.04
C SER A 334 -10.35 -31.47 -3.17
N TRP A 335 -9.60 -32.28 -2.42
CA TRP A 335 -8.13 -32.25 -2.40
C TRP A 335 -7.52 -32.84 -3.68
N GLY A 336 -6.61 -32.09 -4.31
CA GLY A 336 -5.78 -32.55 -5.42
C GLY A 336 -4.41 -33.05 -4.95
N THR A 337 -3.80 -33.97 -5.70
CA THR A 337 -2.46 -34.51 -5.38
C THR A 337 -1.35 -33.45 -5.36
N ASP A 338 -1.56 -32.31 -5.98
CA ASP A 338 -0.60 -31.19 -5.99
C ASP A 338 -0.83 -30.20 -4.82
N ASP A 339 -1.91 -30.36 -4.06
CA ASP A 339 -2.27 -29.49 -2.95
C ASP A 339 -1.57 -29.91 -1.65
N ASP A 340 -1.25 -28.94 -0.79
CA ASP A 340 -0.73 -29.22 0.55
C ASP A 340 -1.81 -29.81 1.46
N VAL A 341 -1.55 -30.99 2.00
CA VAL A 341 -2.50 -31.74 2.84
C VAL A 341 -2.76 -31.02 4.16
N ASP A 342 -1.75 -30.40 4.77
CA ASP A 342 -1.91 -29.71 6.05
C ASP A 342 -2.72 -28.42 5.88
N GLU A 343 -2.49 -27.69 4.78
CA GLU A 343 -3.26 -26.50 4.42
C GLU A 343 -4.74 -26.83 4.17
N ALA A 344 -5.04 -27.95 3.48
CA ALA A 344 -6.42 -28.38 3.20
C ALA A 344 -7.25 -28.62 4.48
N PHE A 345 -6.62 -29.12 5.55
CA PHE A 345 -7.27 -29.38 6.84
C PHE A 345 -7.06 -28.27 7.87
N TYR A 346 -6.42 -27.16 7.52
CA TYR A 346 -6.01 -26.13 8.48
C TYR A 346 -7.18 -25.52 9.24
N ASP A 347 -8.20 -25.01 8.53
CA ASP A 347 -9.32 -24.28 9.15
C ASP A 347 -10.16 -25.20 10.07
N VAL A 348 -10.47 -26.43 9.61
CA VAL A 348 -11.24 -27.42 10.39
C VAL A 348 -10.47 -27.89 11.63
N THR A 349 -9.15 -28.13 11.50
CA THR A 349 -8.30 -28.54 12.64
C THR A 349 -8.24 -27.41 13.67
N ARG A 350 -7.98 -26.18 13.21
CA ARG A 350 -7.88 -25.02 14.09
C ARG A 350 -9.19 -24.76 14.84
N LEU A 351 -10.35 -24.80 14.17
CA LEU A 351 -11.63 -24.62 14.83
C LEU A 351 -11.90 -25.70 15.89
N LEU A 352 -11.57 -26.96 15.59
CA LEU A 352 -11.73 -28.08 16.52
C LEU A 352 -10.82 -27.98 17.75
N GLU A 353 -9.54 -27.66 17.54
CA GLU A 353 -8.59 -27.40 18.63
C GLU A 353 -9.09 -26.26 19.52
N ARG A 354 -9.62 -25.20 18.92
CA ARG A 354 -10.19 -24.08 19.66
C ARG A 354 -11.40 -24.48 20.51
N PHE A 355 -12.35 -25.26 19.98
CA PHE A 355 -13.46 -25.76 20.78
C PHE A 355 -13.01 -26.61 21.96
N ARG A 356 -11.96 -27.43 21.76
CA ARG A 356 -11.35 -28.22 22.83
C ARG A 356 -10.71 -27.33 23.89
N ASP A 357 -9.97 -26.32 23.47
CA ASP A 357 -9.27 -25.40 24.38
C ASP A 357 -10.27 -24.53 25.17
N GLU A 358 -11.35 -24.05 24.55
CA GLU A 358 -12.43 -23.32 25.23
C GLU A 358 -13.14 -24.16 26.31
N ASN A 359 -13.35 -25.45 26.06
CA ASN A 359 -13.89 -26.39 27.04
C ASN A 359 -12.95 -26.55 28.27
N ASN A 360 -11.67 -26.20 28.11
CA ASN A 360 -10.65 -26.32 29.14
C ASN A 360 -10.34 -24.97 29.85
N GLU A 361 -10.47 -23.83 29.17
CA GLU A 361 -10.08 -22.51 29.70
C GLU A 361 -11.25 -21.61 30.14
N LEU A 362 -12.42 -21.68 29.49
CA LEU A 362 -13.37 -20.56 29.55
C LEU A 362 -14.29 -20.58 30.79
N TYR A 363 -14.33 -21.68 31.53
CA TYR A 363 -15.17 -21.80 32.72
C TYR A 363 -14.47 -22.65 33.80
N CYS A 364 -14.60 -22.23 35.05
CA CYS A 364 -14.20 -22.96 36.25
C CYS A 364 -14.56 -24.46 36.18
N GLU A 365 -13.86 -25.32 36.95
CA GLU A 365 -13.99 -26.80 36.98
C GLU A 365 -15.43 -27.37 36.90
N ASP A 366 -16.44 -26.56 37.22
CA ASP A 366 -17.88 -26.85 37.15
C ASP A 366 -18.50 -26.94 35.72
N PHE A 367 -17.80 -26.54 34.65
CA PHE A 367 -18.37 -26.45 33.28
C PHE A 367 -17.60 -27.24 32.20
N TYR A 368 -16.59 -27.99 32.59
CA TYR A 368 -15.90 -28.91 31.69
C TYR A 368 -16.84 -30.04 31.25
N ASP A 369 -17.02 -30.22 29.94
CA ASP A 369 -17.78 -31.32 29.35
C ASP A 369 -16.83 -32.42 28.86
N GLU A 370 -16.74 -33.51 29.61
CA GLU A 370 -15.90 -34.67 29.30
C GLU A 370 -16.33 -35.36 27.99
N ASP A 371 -17.64 -35.46 27.73
CA ASP A 371 -18.14 -36.09 26.51
C ASP A 371 -17.75 -35.25 25.29
N GLU A 372 -17.75 -33.93 25.44
CA GLU A 372 -17.32 -33.01 24.41
C GLU A 372 -15.82 -33.08 24.14
N TRP A 373 -15.00 -33.07 25.20
CA TRP A 373 -13.55 -33.21 25.06
C TRP A 373 -13.19 -34.53 24.36
N GLN A 374 -13.84 -35.64 24.74
CA GLN A 374 -13.63 -36.94 24.09
C GLN A 374 -14.02 -36.92 22.61
N LYS A 375 -15.12 -36.24 22.25
CA LYS A 375 -15.50 -36.04 20.85
C LYS A 375 -14.45 -35.23 20.10
N SER A 376 -13.94 -34.14 20.68
CA SER A 376 -12.90 -33.34 20.04
C SER A 376 -11.66 -34.18 19.75
N GLU A 377 -11.18 -34.92 20.75
CA GLU A 377 -10.00 -35.78 20.64
C GLU A 377 -10.20 -36.92 19.62
N GLN A 378 -11.40 -37.49 19.55
CA GLN A 378 -11.73 -38.49 18.54
C GLN A 378 -11.58 -37.90 17.12
N PHE A 379 -12.14 -36.73 16.87
CA PHE A 379 -12.10 -36.10 15.56
C PHE A 379 -10.71 -35.58 15.18
N ILE A 380 -9.92 -35.10 16.14
CA ILE A 380 -8.51 -34.73 15.90
C ILE A 380 -7.73 -35.95 15.40
N ARG A 381 -7.89 -37.10 16.06
CA ARG A 381 -7.23 -38.36 15.62
C ARG A 381 -7.70 -38.81 14.25
N GLU A 382 -8.97 -38.63 13.94
CA GLU A 382 -9.53 -38.97 12.63
C GLU A 382 -8.94 -38.10 11.51
N ILE A 383 -8.86 -36.78 11.73
CA ILE A 383 -8.21 -35.85 10.80
C ILE A 383 -6.74 -36.23 10.59
N GLU A 384 -5.98 -36.49 11.66
CA GLU A 384 -4.56 -36.84 11.54
C GLU A 384 -4.36 -38.14 10.77
N ALA A 385 -5.15 -39.18 11.05
CA ALA A 385 -5.12 -40.42 10.28
C ALA A 385 -5.46 -40.21 8.79
N LYS A 386 -6.34 -39.23 8.50
CA LYS A 386 -6.69 -38.85 7.13
C LYS A 386 -5.54 -38.13 6.43
N LYS A 387 -4.92 -37.15 7.09
CA LYS A 387 -3.74 -36.43 6.58
C LYS A 387 -2.62 -37.40 6.23
N ASP A 388 -2.30 -38.34 7.11
CA ASP A 388 -1.27 -39.36 6.88
C ASP A 388 -1.56 -40.18 5.61
N ARG A 389 -2.81 -40.61 5.42
CA ARG A 389 -3.23 -41.36 4.23
C ARG A 389 -3.10 -40.54 2.95
N LEU A 390 -3.44 -39.25 2.98
CA LEU A 390 -3.35 -38.37 1.80
C LEU A 390 -1.90 -38.04 1.46
N LYS A 391 -1.06 -37.77 2.47
CA LYS A 391 0.40 -37.60 2.28
C LYS A 391 1.05 -38.84 1.68
N GLN A 392 0.62 -40.03 2.09
CA GLN A 392 1.08 -41.27 1.48
C GLN A 392 0.68 -41.36 -0.01
N LYS A 393 -0.58 -41.09 -0.35
CA LYS A 393 -1.05 -41.07 -1.75
C LYS A 393 -0.27 -40.05 -2.60
N GLN A 394 0.02 -38.88 -2.05
CA GLN A 394 0.81 -37.84 -2.72
C GLN A 394 2.24 -38.34 -3.00
N SER A 395 2.90 -38.96 -2.02
CA SER A 395 4.22 -39.57 -2.21
C SER A 395 4.24 -40.70 -3.24
N GLU A 396 3.16 -41.46 -3.37
CA GLU A 396 3.04 -42.55 -4.35
C GLU A 396 2.75 -42.05 -5.78
N ALA A 397 2.24 -40.82 -5.93
CA ALA A 397 1.91 -40.20 -7.21
C ALA A 397 3.10 -39.46 -7.87
N VAL A 398 4.12 -39.08 -7.09
CA VAL A 398 5.32 -38.41 -7.58
C VAL A 398 6.32 -39.47 -8.09
N ASP A 399 6.53 -39.52 -9.41
CA ASP A 399 7.57 -40.35 -10.02
C ASP A 399 8.95 -39.66 -9.83
N TYR A 400 9.68 -40.11 -8.82
CA TYR A 400 11.00 -39.56 -8.47
C TYR A 400 12.06 -39.75 -9.58
N ASP A 401 11.83 -40.59 -10.58
CA ASP A 401 12.78 -40.82 -11.68
C ASP A 401 12.82 -39.65 -12.70
N GLU A 402 11.83 -38.75 -12.72
CA GLU A 402 11.78 -37.61 -13.68
C GLU A 402 12.39 -36.29 -13.15
N LEU A 403 12.56 -36.12 -11.83
CA LEU A 403 12.95 -34.85 -11.21
C LEU A 403 14.47 -34.63 -11.06
N GLU A 404 15.32 -35.61 -11.39
CA GLU A 404 16.80 -35.46 -11.29
C GLU A 404 17.44 -34.71 -12.48
N THR A 405 16.69 -34.17 -13.44
CA THR A 405 17.27 -33.61 -14.70
C THR A 405 17.35 -32.09 -14.85
N GLU A 406 17.00 -31.29 -13.83
CA GLU A 406 17.16 -29.83 -13.90
C GLU A 406 18.27 -29.31 -12.97
N GLU A 407 19.53 -29.60 -13.30
CA GLU A 407 20.67 -28.87 -12.72
C GLU A 407 20.79 -27.45 -13.30
N ALA A 408 20.89 -26.48 -12.39
CA ALA A 408 21.01 -25.05 -12.63
C ALA A 408 22.18 -24.66 -13.56
N GLN A 409 21.87 -23.92 -14.63
CA GLN A 409 22.88 -23.24 -15.45
C GLN A 409 23.43 -22.00 -14.73
N SER A 410 24.68 -22.10 -14.25
CA SER A 410 25.47 -20.96 -13.81
C SER A 410 26.04 -20.22 -15.04
N THR A 411 25.75 -18.92 -15.15
CA THR A 411 26.30 -18.05 -16.20
C THR A 411 27.48 -17.23 -15.65
N ASN A 412 28.67 -17.45 -16.20
CA ASN A 412 29.88 -16.65 -15.95
C ASN A 412 29.90 -15.40 -16.87
N LEU A 413 30.21 -14.23 -16.29
CA LEU A 413 30.43 -12.96 -17.00
C LEU A 413 31.90 -12.80 -17.43
N SER A 414 32.15 -12.37 -18.67
CA SER A 414 33.48 -12.10 -19.22
C SER A 414 33.87 -10.61 -19.17
N SER A 415 35.16 -10.35 -18.91
CA SER A 415 35.80 -9.03 -18.87
C SER A 415 36.15 -8.54 -20.29
N GLY A 416 35.53 -7.44 -20.75
CA GLY A 416 35.86 -6.76 -22.00
C GLY A 416 35.93 -5.23 -21.82
N ARG A 417 36.70 -4.55 -22.69
CA ARG A 417 36.91 -3.09 -22.74
C ARG A 417 35.61 -2.30 -22.52
N SER A 418 35.67 -1.32 -21.62
CA SER A 418 34.53 -0.48 -21.26
C SER A 418 34.22 0.53 -22.36
N ILE A 419 32.94 0.68 -22.70
CA ILE A 419 32.45 1.69 -23.65
C ILE A 419 32.61 3.14 -23.16
N PHE A 420 33.15 3.35 -21.96
CA PHE A 420 33.34 4.66 -21.33
C PHE A 420 34.79 5.17 -21.38
N ASP A 421 35.68 4.48 -22.09
CA ASP A 421 37.12 4.75 -22.10
C ASP A 421 37.52 6.12 -22.69
N ASP A 422 36.66 6.82 -23.45
CA ASP A 422 36.91 8.14 -24.04
C ASP A 422 35.97 9.24 -23.50
N VAL A 423 35.22 8.98 -22.43
CA VAL A 423 34.18 9.91 -21.95
C VAL A 423 34.72 11.21 -21.35
N ASP A 424 35.98 11.25 -20.95
CA ASP A 424 36.68 12.39 -20.34
C ASP A 424 37.50 13.24 -21.32
N GLU A 425 37.51 12.87 -22.61
CA GLU A 425 38.01 13.69 -23.72
C GLU A 425 37.02 14.82 -24.07
#